data_AF-A0A1G6TFQ5-F1
#
_entry.id   AF-A0A1G6TFQ5-F1
#
_cell.length_a   1.000
_cell.length_b   1.000
_cell.length_c   1.000
_cell.angle_alpha   90.00
_cell.angle_beta   90.00
_cell.angle_gamma   90.00
#
_symmetry.space_group_name_H-M   'P 1'
#
loop_
_entity.id
_entity.type
_entity.pdbx_description
1 polymer ?
#
loop_
_entity_poly.entity_id
_entity_poly.type
_entity_poly.pdbx_seq_one_letter_code
_entity_poly.pdbx_strand_id
1 'polypeptide(L)'
;MPNIKPVSDLRNYNEVLKDIGEGSPVFLTKNGRGKFAIMDIEEYEKNQATIKLLSKLIEAENRVKSKDDWMNEEQVKEKLGV
;
A
#
# COMPACT_ATOMS: atom_id res chain seq x y z
N MET A 1 -5.92 -5.78 17.77
CA MET A 1 -7.25 -6.36 17.45
C MET A 1 -7.90 -5.41 16.45
N PRO A 2 -8.49 -5.87 15.32
CA PRO A 2 -9.01 -4.98 14.30
C PRO A 2 -10.14 -4.10 14.86
N ASN A 3 -10.08 -2.79 14.61
CA ASN A 3 -11.13 -1.87 15.04
C ASN A 3 -12.33 -1.98 14.09
N ILE A 4 -13.42 -2.58 14.56
CA ILE A 4 -14.60 -2.87 13.73
C ILE A 4 -15.80 -2.11 14.29
N LYS A 5 -16.43 -1.29 13.45
CA LYS A 5 -17.64 -0.51 13.79
C LYS A 5 -18.74 -0.73 12.75
N PRO A 6 -20.04 -0.63 13.09
CA PRO A 6 -21.10 -0.61 12.08
C PRO A 6 -21.06 0.70 11.29
N VAL A 7 -21.44 0.65 10.01
CA VAL A 7 -21.49 1.84 9.13
C VAL A 7 -22.44 2.93 9.66
N SER A 8 -23.40 2.57 10.52
CA SER A 8 -24.28 3.53 11.21
C SER A 8 -23.53 4.48 12.14
N ASP A 9 -22.34 4.12 12.62
CA ASP A 9 -21.55 4.96 13.54
C ASP A 9 -20.99 6.20 12.85
N LEU A 10 -20.92 6.19 11.51
CA LEU A 10 -20.58 7.39 10.73
C LEU A 10 -21.57 8.55 10.92
N ARG A 11 -22.76 8.30 11.49
CA ARG A 11 -23.65 9.39 11.92
C ARG A 11 -22.96 10.30 12.95
N ASN A 12 -22.05 9.75 13.76
CA ASN A 12 -21.17 10.50 14.64
C ASN A 12 -19.71 10.23 14.26
N TYR A 13 -19.34 10.67 13.06
CA TYR A 13 -18.05 10.36 12.45
C TYR A 13 -16.84 10.79 13.30
N ASN A 14 -16.96 11.83 14.15
CA ASN A 14 -15.85 12.26 15.01
C ASN A 14 -15.36 11.14 15.95
N GLU A 15 -16.25 10.31 16.49
CA GLU A 15 -15.85 9.16 17.33
C GLU A 15 -15.21 8.03 16.51
N VAL A 16 -15.53 7.94 15.22
CA VAL A 16 -14.90 6.99 14.31
C VAL A 16 -13.49 7.47 13.95
N LEU A 17 -13.32 8.77 13.68
CA LEU A 17 -12.04 9.34 13.27
C LEU A 17 -10.99 9.37 14.40
N LYS A 18 -11.41 9.50 15.66
CA LYS A 18 -10.49 9.47 16.83
C LYS A 18 -9.68 8.17 16.93
N ASP A 19 -10.23 7.09 16.41
CA ASP A 19 -9.56 5.78 16.46
C ASP A 19 -8.68 5.50 15.23
N ILE A 20 -8.52 6.48 14.33
CA ILE A 20 -7.71 6.37 13.11
C ILE A 20 -6.33 6.99 13.37
N GLY A 21 -5.30 6.25 13.00
CA GLY A 21 -3.91 6.70 12.99
C GLY A 21 -3.04 5.68 12.24
N GLU A 22 -1.74 5.91 12.17
CA GLU A 22 -0.82 5.01 11.45
C GLU A 22 -0.92 3.57 11.97
N GLY A 23 -1.21 2.62 11.07
CA GLY A 23 -1.36 1.20 11.36
C GLY A 23 -2.65 0.86 12.12
N SER A 24 -3.56 1.83 12.27
CA SER A 24 -4.80 1.72 13.03
C SER A 24 -6.02 2.06 12.17
N PRO A 25 -6.33 1.27 11.12
CA PRO A 25 -7.52 1.48 10.32
C PRO A 25 -8.79 1.05 11.08
N VAL A 26 -9.90 1.71 10.77
CA VAL A 26 -11.25 1.32 11.20
C VAL A 26 -11.95 0.59 10.07
N PHE A 27 -12.43 -0.62 10.34
CA PHE A 27 -13.22 -1.43 9.42
C PHE A 27 -14.71 -1.25 9.71
N LEU A 28 -15.47 -0.90 8.68
CA LEU A 28 -16.91 -0.70 8.79
C LEU A 28 -17.69 -1.91 8.29
N THR A 29 -18.71 -2.30 9.06
CA THR A 29 -19.63 -3.37 8.69
C THR A 29 -20.99 -2.85 8.26
N LYS A 30 -21.64 -3.56 7.34
CA LYS A 30 -23.07 -3.38 7.00
C LYS A 30 -23.75 -4.73 7.18
N ASN A 31 -24.75 -4.80 8.06
CA ASN A 31 -25.47 -6.03 8.42
C ASN A 31 -24.51 -7.16 8.85
N GLY A 32 -23.55 -6.83 9.73
CA GLY A 32 -22.57 -7.78 10.27
C GLY A 32 -21.45 -8.20 9.31
N ARG A 33 -21.44 -7.71 8.06
CA ARG A 33 -20.40 -8.03 7.06
C ARG A 33 -19.49 -6.83 6.85
N GLY A 34 -18.18 -7.05 6.89
CA GLY A 34 -17.17 -6.05 6.54
C GLY A 34 -17.43 -5.51 5.14
N LYS A 35 -17.37 -4.18 4.98
CA LYS A 35 -17.70 -3.51 3.72
C LYS A 35 -16.77 -2.35 3.36
N PHE A 36 -16.28 -1.61 4.34
CA PHE A 36 -15.36 -0.50 4.11
C PHE A 36 -14.19 -0.54 5.09
N ALA A 37 -13.10 0.14 4.75
CA ALA A 37 -12.00 0.47 5.65
C ALA A 37 -11.76 1.97 5.55
N ILE A 38 -11.51 2.61 6.69
CA ILE A 38 -11.08 4.00 6.78
C ILE A 38 -9.71 3.97 7.46
N MET A 39 -8.72 4.62 6.85
CA MET A 39 -7.34 4.66 7.32
C MET A 39 -6.80 6.07 7.19
N ASP A 40 -5.68 6.33 7.86
CA ASP A 40 -4.96 7.59 7.72
C ASP A 40 -4.46 7.78 6.27
N ILE A 41 -4.40 9.03 5.81
CA ILE A 41 -3.97 9.33 4.44
C ILE A 41 -2.50 8.99 4.21
N GLU A 42 -1.64 9.22 5.21
CA GLU A 42 -0.21 8.90 5.12
C GLU A 42 -0.02 7.38 5.06
N GLU A 43 -0.82 6.62 5.82
CA GLU A 43 -0.82 5.16 5.76
C GLU A 43 -1.29 4.66 4.38
N TYR A 44 -2.34 5.26 3.82
CA TYR A 44 -2.80 4.94 2.47
C TYR A 44 -1.69 5.16 1.43
N GLU A 45 -1.04 6.32 1.45
CA GLU A 45 0.04 6.66 0.53
C GLU A 45 1.26 5.73 0.67
N LYS A 46 1.65 5.40 1.90
CA LYS A 46 2.70 4.43 2.20
C LYS A 46 2.37 3.04 1.66
N ASN A 47 1.12 2.61 1.78
CA ASN A 47 0.66 1.35 1.20
C ASN A 47 0.72 1.36 -0.33
N GLN A 48 0.30 2.45 -0.98
CA GLN A 48 0.43 2.59 -2.44
C GLN A 48 1.89 2.57 -2.90
N ALA A 49 2.78 3.28 -2.18
CA ALA A 49 4.21 3.29 -2.48
C ALA A 49 4.83 1.89 -2.32
N THR A 50 4.43 1.15 -1.28
CA THR A 50 4.88 -0.23 -1.04
C THR A 50 4.44 -1.16 -2.16
N ILE A 51 3.17 -1.10 -2.58
CA ILE A 51 2.66 -1.90 -3.71
C ILE A 51 3.47 -1.60 -4.97
N LYS A 52 3.67 -0.32 -5.29
CA LYS A 52 4.46 0.10 -6.47
C LYS A 52 5.89 -0.43 -6.42
N LEU A 53 6.54 -0.36 -5.25
CA LEU A 53 7.89 -0.88 -5.05
C LEU A 53 7.93 -2.40 -5.31
N LEU A 54 7.02 -3.15 -4.68
CA LEU A 54 6.95 -4.60 -4.85
C LEU A 54 6.70 -5.00 -6.31
N SER A 55 5.82 -4.29 -7.02
CA SER A 55 5.61 -4.52 -8.46
C SER A 55 6.89 -4.32 -9.26
N LYS A 56 7.65 -3.26 -8.98
CA LYS A 56 8.93 -2.98 -9.66
C LYS A 56 10.00 -4.02 -9.34
N LEU A 57 10.04 -4.52 -8.11
CA LEU A 57 10.95 -5.61 -7.73
C LEU A 57 10.60 -6.90 -8.45
N ILE A 58 9.32 -7.26 -8.56
CA ILE A 58 8.86 -8.44 -9.31
C ILE A 58 9.22 -8.31 -10.80
N GLU A 59 9.00 -7.13 -11.40
CA GLU A 59 9.43 -6.86 -12.79
C GLU A 59 10.94 -7.07 -12.97
N ALA A 60 11.76 -6.55 -12.04
CA ALA A 60 13.21 -6.69 -12.09
C ALA A 60 13.66 -8.14 -11.90
N GLU A 61 13.09 -8.87 -10.94
CA GLU A 61 13.37 -10.29 -10.73
C GLU A 61 13.04 -11.13 -11.97
N ASN A 62 11.92 -10.83 -12.64
CA ASN A 62 11.54 -11.54 -13.86
C ASN A 62 12.52 -11.27 -15.01
N ARG A 63 12.98 -10.03 -15.19
CA ARG A 63 13.99 -9.68 -16.20
C ARG A 63 15.31 -10.43 -15.97
N VAL A 64 15.77 -10.47 -14.71
CA VAL A 64 16.97 -11.24 -14.36
C VAL A 64 16.80 -12.73 -14.66
N LYS A 65 15.65 -13.31 -14.31
CA LYS A 65 15.34 -14.73 -14.58
C LYS A 65 15.26 -15.05 -16.06
N SER A 66 14.69 -14.16 -16.88
CA SER A 66 14.62 -14.35 -18.33
C SER A 66 15.95 -14.10 -19.04
N LYS A 67 17.02 -13.74 -18.31
CA LYS A 67 18.31 -13.27 -18.84
C LYS A 67 18.16 -12.09 -19.82
N ASP A 68 17.09 -11.33 -19.64
CA ASP A 68 16.70 -10.28 -20.56
C ASP A 68 17.16 -8.94 -19.97
N ASP A 69 17.98 -8.22 -20.74
CA ASP A 69 18.26 -6.79 -20.58
C ASP A 69 18.62 -6.34 -19.13
N TRP A 70 19.64 -6.97 -18.53
CA TRP A 70 20.31 -6.46 -17.33
C TRP A 70 21.75 -6.10 -17.67
N MET A 71 22.25 -5.05 -17.01
CA MET A 71 23.57 -4.48 -17.27
C MET A 71 24.36 -4.44 -15.96
N ASN A 72 25.64 -4.80 -16.02
CA ASN A 72 26.57 -4.57 -14.92
C ASN A 72 27.01 -3.09 -14.88
N GLU A 73 27.73 -2.70 -13.84
CA GLU A 73 28.14 -1.30 -13.62
C GLU A 73 28.94 -0.73 -14.81
N GLU A 74 29.85 -1.52 -15.40
CA GLU A 74 30.66 -1.10 -16.55
C GLU A 74 29.79 -0.83 -17.78
N GLN A 75 28.87 -1.73 -18.10
CA GLN A 75 27.94 -1.57 -19.22
C GLN A 75 27.02 -0.35 -19.03
N VAL A 76 26.57 -0.10 -17.79
CA VAL A 76 25.74 1.07 -17.47
C VAL A 76 26.53 2.37 -17.69
N LYS A 77 27.78 2.43 -17.21
CA LYS A 77 28.69 3.56 -17.39
C LYS A 77 28.94 3.85 -18.88
N GLU A 78 29.26 2.82 -19.65
CA GLU A 78 29.45 2.92 -21.10
C GLU A 78 28.21 3.47 -21.82
N LYS A 79 27.01 2.98 -21.47
CA LYS A 79 25.74 3.44 -22.07
C LYS A 79 25.36 4.87 -21.69
N LEU A 80 25.72 5.31 -20.49
CA LEU A 80 25.44 6.66 -19.99
C LEU A 80 26.55 7.66 -20.34
N GLY A 81 27.68 7.21 -20.88
CA GLY A 81 28.81 8.07 -21.26
C GLY A 81 29.54 8.68 -20.06
N VAL A 82 29.55 7.97 -18.93
CA VAL A 82 30.19 8.38 -17.66
C VAL A 82 31.23 7.39 -17.17
#